data_AF-A0AAD8YCS9-F1
#
_entry.id   AF-A0AAD8YCS9-F1
#
_cell.length_a   1.000
_cell.length_b   1.000
_cell.length_c   1.000
_cell.angle_alpha   90.00
_cell.angle_beta   90.00
_cell.angle_gamma   90.00
#
_symmetry.space_group_name_H-M   'P 1'
#
loop_
_entity.id
_entity.type
_entity.pdbx_description
1 polymer ?
#
loop_
_entity_poly.entity_id
_entity_poly.type
_entity_poly.pdbx_seq_one_letter_code
_entity_poly.pdbx_strand_id
1 'polypeptide(L)'
;MAQLGARSRDIQEKQQFQNNMKRHYCHPSFRVWFVIVSSMTCAIVANIRFGNLISSNFFAKQFGQQLKFDGKDENSNDDATILRVISLCACYPTENTNIMDLISYDAVLDISLRRLATIVPAITYTGMYRIEQNGTLSPPSCEDQVEQFMSQRLSEQSLKATNTTTYLEMIYTQPCSGWYQQRPLKEEMAGKKYSLGGSLVSGVGLHIPPKRTHFQRHILDWGEVFLSNAKKRRCSDDDPNVINMYRSRKIEQHQFDGCAIIHHPTVIRWAEAIRQYRIEKGDSPNHETMVSMLTKRRTREEAEQILKSKKHFCVLITRTTMTPRYQADGLVRHALRRLLGKKYKECLGLQAWQGGAQIMKEMNMTKTGPDNTYEIQGAFKFVITMANEQSEGYLVEKTIHPYLAGSVGITATPDAGKYINADALVSCSIPEADLAKVQQYYRGSVDKAFLWMPFNTTPDMWTTEKNIQPIVHDPYNDKAGRDEAVLEFVTEQWEEALTPCVDKIVALDKDDDAYVKKLMQPYILNEGLRSLFDGTYIATSLLHWYLVMGSPIVQGLQIEKLLATEGMVEQTEGCGVP
;
A
#
# COMPACT_ATOMS: atom_id res chain seq x y z
N MET A 1 -13.30 17.90 53.90
CA MET A 1 -12.09 17.13 54.31
C MET A 1 -11.78 15.92 53.41
N ALA A 2 -12.72 15.36 52.64
CA ALA A 2 -12.42 14.27 51.69
C ALA A 2 -11.69 14.70 50.39
N GLN A 3 -11.70 16.00 50.02
CA GLN A 3 -11.00 16.50 48.83
C GLN A 3 -9.53 16.90 49.04
N LEU A 4 -9.07 16.98 50.29
CA LEU A 4 -7.65 17.25 50.61
C LEU A 4 -6.80 15.96 50.67
N GLY A 5 -7.44 14.78 50.81
CA GLY A 5 -6.76 13.48 50.81
C GLY A 5 -6.37 12.97 49.42
N ALA A 6 -7.06 13.40 48.37
CA ALA A 6 -6.77 12.98 46.99
C ALA A 6 -5.56 13.72 46.38
N ARG A 7 -5.35 15.00 46.74
CA ARG A 7 -4.18 15.78 46.29
C ARG A 7 -2.87 15.37 46.98
N SER A 8 -2.93 14.81 48.19
CA SER A 8 -1.73 14.36 48.91
C SER A 8 -1.15 13.05 48.36
N ARG A 9 -1.99 12.16 47.80
CA ARG A 9 -1.52 10.89 47.21
C ARG A 9 -0.85 11.10 45.85
N ASP A 10 -1.39 12.01 45.03
CA ASP A 10 -0.85 12.32 43.70
C ASP A 10 0.53 13.02 43.77
N ILE A 11 0.82 13.74 44.87
CA ILE A 11 2.14 14.35 45.11
C ILE A 11 3.15 13.30 45.63
N GLN A 12 2.73 12.36 46.47
CA GLN A 12 3.59 11.27 46.95
C GLN A 12 3.94 10.28 45.84
N GLU A 13 3.00 9.93 44.95
CA GLU A 13 3.27 9.03 43.82
C GLU A 13 4.20 9.68 42.77
N LYS A 14 4.08 11.00 42.53
CA LYS A 14 5.02 11.73 41.66
C LYS A 14 6.42 11.86 42.26
N GLN A 15 6.54 12.04 43.58
CA GLN A 15 7.85 12.05 44.25
C GLN A 15 8.49 10.66 44.31
N GLN A 16 7.70 9.60 44.45
CA GLN A 16 8.21 8.22 44.43
C GLN A 16 8.67 7.80 43.01
N PHE A 17 7.97 8.26 41.96
CA PHE A 17 8.39 8.08 40.58
C PHE A 17 9.69 8.84 40.25
N GLN A 18 9.82 10.09 40.72
CA GLN A 18 11.05 10.88 40.54
C GLN A 18 12.24 10.34 41.36
N ASN A 19 12.00 9.75 42.52
CA ASN A 19 13.04 9.12 43.34
C ASN A 19 13.49 7.76 42.78
N ASN A 20 12.61 7.04 42.07
CA ASN A 20 12.97 5.80 41.37
C ASN A 20 13.77 6.06 40.08
N MET A 21 13.54 7.19 39.39
CA MET A 21 14.37 7.60 38.24
C MET A 21 15.78 8.09 38.63
N LYS A 22 16.01 8.45 39.90
CA LYS A 22 17.33 8.89 40.39
C LYS A 22 18.26 7.76 40.85
N ARG A 23 17.84 6.49 40.79
CA ARG A 23 18.62 5.36 41.34
C ARG A 23 19.54 4.65 40.36
N HIS A 24 19.52 4.93 39.07
CA HIS A 24 20.49 4.35 38.11
C HIS A 24 21.16 5.46 37.30
N TYR A 25 22.48 5.34 37.15
CA TYR A 25 23.48 6.26 36.56
C TYR A 25 24.25 7.16 37.55
N CYS A 26 25.39 6.63 38.00
CA CYS A 26 26.54 7.38 38.48
C CYS A 26 27.54 7.62 37.31
N HIS A 27 27.92 8.90 37.14
CA HIS A 27 29.14 9.59 36.63
C HIS A 27 30.40 8.80 36.17
N PRO A 28 31.44 9.43 35.51
CA PRO A 28 31.81 10.86 35.51
C PRO A 28 32.07 11.53 34.13
N SER A 29 31.71 12.81 33.97
CA SER A 29 32.54 14.03 34.14
C SER A 29 33.76 14.17 33.21
N PHE A 30 33.68 15.09 32.24
CA PHE A 30 34.85 15.87 31.77
C PHE A 30 34.42 17.32 31.52
N ARG A 31 35.17 18.25 32.12
CA ARG A 31 35.14 19.70 31.87
C ARG A 31 36.29 20.02 30.91
N VAL A 32 36.06 20.86 29.90
CA VAL A 32 37.09 21.70 29.28
C VAL A 32 36.47 23.09 29.01
N TRP A 33 37.25 24.12 29.28
CA TRP A 33 36.98 25.56 29.13
C TRP A 33 37.75 26.16 27.93
N PHE A 34 37.42 27.42 27.59
CA PHE A 34 38.09 28.40 26.69
C PHE A 34 37.59 28.46 25.23
N VAL A 35 37.50 29.60 24.53
CA VAL A 35 37.38 31.06 24.82
C VAL A 35 36.97 31.72 23.49
N ILE A 36 36.23 32.83 23.54
CA ILE A 36 35.88 33.69 22.38
C ILE A 36 37.03 34.64 22.07
N VAL A 37 37.43 34.77 20.80
CA VAL A 37 38.07 36.00 20.27
C VAL A 37 37.55 36.29 18.84
N SER A 38 37.17 37.54 18.62
CA SER A 38 36.65 38.15 17.38
C SER A 38 37.75 38.65 16.44
N SER A 39 37.46 38.77 15.13
CA SER A 39 37.79 39.99 14.35
C SER A 39 37.18 39.97 12.93
N MET A 40 37.00 41.17 12.38
CA MET A 40 36.14 41.59 11.25
C MET A 40 36.72 41.41 9.82
N THR A 41 35.78 41.50 8.85
CA THR A 41 35.84 42.12 7.49
C THR A 41 36.74 41.54 6.38
N CYS A 42 36.14 41.06 5.27
CA CYS A 42 35.88 41.83 4.04
C CYS A 42 35.11 40.98 2.99
N ALA A 43 34.35 41.66 2.13
CA ALA A 43 33.41 41.11 1.15
C ALA A 43 34.08 40.56 -0.14
N ILE A 44 33.44 39.58 -0.80
CA ILE A 44 33.15 39.54 -2.25
C ILE A 44 32.27 38.31 -2.57
N VAL A 45 31.26 38.58 -3.40
CA VAL A 45 30.27 37.74 -4.10
C VAL A 45 30.63 36.26 -4.34
N ALA A 46 29.77 35.35 -3.87
CA ALA A 46 29.57 34.03 -4.48
C ALA A 46 28.20 33.42 -4.09
N ASN A 47 27.44 33.01 -5.11
CA ASN A 47 26.26 32.14 -5.04
C ASN A 47 26.55 30.88 -4.19
N ILE A 48 25.82 30.66 -3.09
CA ILE A 48 25.83 29.38 -2.37
C ILE A 48 24.41 28.99 -1.96
N ARG A 49 23.91 27.95 -2.64
CA ARG A 49 23.00 26.93 -2.10
C ARG A 49 23.60 26.34 -0.82
N PHE A 50 22.84 26.23 0.26
CA PHE A 50 22.76 25.13 1.24
C PHE A 50 21.89 25.67 2.42
N GLY A 51 21.07 24.87 3.11
CA GLY A 51 21.10 23.43 3.13
C GLY A 51 19.88 22.79 3.78
N ASN A 52 19.68 21.55 3.33
CA ASN A 52 19.12 20.45 4.10
C ASN A 52 19.94 20.30 5.38
N LEU A 53 19.33 20.62 6.52
CA LEU A 53 19.79 20.19 7.83
C LEU A 53 18.58 20.23 8.75
N ILE A 54 17.84 19.13 8.77
CA ILE A 54 17.07 18.57 9.89
C ILE A 54 16.58 17.19 9.42
N SER A 55 16.73 16.19 10.30
CA SER A 55 16.17 14.82 10.23
C SER A 55 17.00 13.67 9.59
N SER A 56 18.24 13.47 10.05
CA SER A 56 18.85 12.11 10.01
C SER A 56 19.44 11.62 11.33
N ASN A 57 19.56 12.49 12.35
CA ASN A 57 20.21 12.11 13.62
C ASN A 57 19.24 11.80 14.79
N PHE A 58 17.93 11.95 14.62
CA PHE A 58 16.97 11.69 15.70
C PHE A 58 16.40 10.25 15.69
N PHE A 59 16.33 9.61 14.52
CA PHE A 59 15.82 8.22 14.40
C PHE A 59 16.87 7.13 14.68
N ALA A 60 18.17 7.43 14.57
CA ALA A 60 19.23 6.44 14.78
C ALA A 60 19.45 6.06 16.26
N LYS A 61 18.87 6.79 17.22
CA LYS A 61 19.22 6.63 18.64
C LYS A 61 18.25 5.78 19.47
N GLN A 62 17.09 5.37 18.93
CA GLN A 62 16.10 4.59 19.67
C GLN A 62 15.97 3.11 19.26
N PHE A 63 16.70 2.65 18.24
CA PHE A 63 16.77 1.23 17.85
C PHE A 63 18.20 0.64 17.93
N GLY A 64 19.07 1.28 18.72
CA GLY A 64 20.47 0.89 18.92
C GLY A 64 20.69 -0.30 19.85
N GLN A 65 19.91 -1.38 19.77
CA GLN A 65 20.44 -2.70 20.08
C GLN A 65 20.91 -3.31 18.76
N GLN A 66 22.14 -2.98 18.40
CA GLN A 66 22.86 -3.54 17.27
C GLN A 66 22.85 -5.07 17.38
N LEU A 67 22.05 -5.73 16.55
CA LEU A 67 22.50 -6.97 15.93
C LEU A 67 23.75 -6.56 15.13
N LYS A 68 24.93 -6.80 15.71
CA LYS A 68 26.18 -6.75 14.95
C LYS A 68 26.07 -7.82 13.88
N PHE A 69 25.69 -7.42 12.68
CA PHE A 69 25.91 -8.19 11.47
C PHE A 69 27.40 -8.09 11.12
N ASP A 70 28.25 -8.61 12.00
CA ASP A 70 29.61 -8.98 11.62
C ASP A 70 29.44 -10.21 10.74
N GLY A 71 29.24 -9.99 9.44
CA GLY A 71 29.34 -11.02 8.40
C GLY A 71 30.79 -11.48 8.23
N LYS A 72 31.48 -11.78 9.33
CA LYS A 72 32.73 -12.51 9.31
C LYS A 72 32.36 -13.98 9.14
N ASP A 73 32.49 -14.45 7.92
CA ASP A 73 32.57 -15.88 7.64
C ASP A 73 33.75 -16.42 8.48
N GLU A 74 33.48 -17.21 9.51
CA GLU A 74 34.51 -17.68 10.48
C GLU A 74 35.62 -18.52 9.82
N ASN A 75 35.52 -18.79 8.51
CA ASN A 75 36.47 -19.59 7.74
C ASN A 75 37.07 -18.88 6.50
N SER A 76 36.80 -17.60 6.21
CA SER A 76 37.40 -16.91 5.05
C SER A 76 38.53 -15.98 5.47
N ASN A 77 39.77 -16.34 5.14
CA ASN A 77 40.98 -15.53 5.33
C ASN A 77 41.08 -14.29 4.39
N ASP A 78 40.01 -13.94 3.69
CA ASP A 78 39.95 -12.77 2.82
C ASP A 78 39.01 -11.72 3.44
N ASP A 79 39.57 -10.61 3.92
CA ASP A 79 38.87 -9.38 4.34
C ASP A 79 38.21 -8.66 3.14
N ALA A 80 37.59 -9.40 2.21
CA ALA A 80 36.91 -8.83 1.07
C ALA A 80 35.66 -8.10 1.54
N THR A 81 35.61 -6.78 1.32
CA THR A 81 34.42 -5.98 1.62
C THR A 81 33.31 -6.39 0.66
N ILE A 82 32.13 -6.74 1.16
CA ILE A 82 30.97 -7.11 0.32
C ILE A 82 30.04 -5.92 0.18
N LEU A 83 29.79 -5.50 -1.06
CA LEU A 83 28.83 -4.46 -1.40
C LEU A 83 27.60 -5.09 -2.07
N ARG A 84 26.41 -4.88 -1.50
CA ARG A 84 25.13 -5.39 -2.05
C ARG A 84 24.30 -4.21 -2.52
N VAL A 85 23.95 -4.18 -3.80
CA VAL A 85 23.19 -3.08 -4.41
C VAL A 85 21.95 -3.59 -5.14
N ILE A 86 20.83 -2.91 -4.95
CA ILE A 86 19.62 -3.09 -5.74
C ILE A 86 19.33 -1.77 -6.47
N SER A 87 19.01 -1.86 -7.76
CA SER A 87 18.64 -0.74 -8.61
C SER A 87 17.30 -0.99 -9.28
N LEU A 88 16.41 0.01 -9.26
CA LEU A 88 15.10 -0.07 -9.94
C LEU A 88 15.14 0.80 -11.22
N CYS A 89 14.90 0.17 -12.36
CA CYS A 89 14.86 0.81 -13.67
C CYS A 89 13.42 0.83 -14.18
N ALA A 90 12.88 2.04 -14.33
CA ALA A 90 11.56 2.28 -14.90
C ALA A 90 11.68 2.85 -16.32
N CYS A 91 11.16 2.11 -17.30
CA CYS A 91 11.16 2.48 -18.71
C CYS A 91 9.77 2.92 -19.15
N TYR A 92 9.66 4.12 -19.74
CA TYR A 92 8.38 4.70 -20.12
C TYR A 92 8.25 4.94 -21.62
N PRO A 93 7.18 4.43 -22.28
CA PRO A 93 6.83 4.84 -23.62
C PRO A 93 6.48 6.34 -23.64
N THR A 94 7.08 7.13 -24.54
CA THR A 94 6.87 8.59 -24.58
C THR A 94 5.50 9.03 -25.06
N GLU A 95 4.71 8.13 -25.66
CA GLU A 95 3.45 8.51 -26.27
C GLU A 95 2.28 7.75 -25.61
N ASN A 96 1.37 8.52 -25.00
CA ASN A 96 0.04 8.09 -24.53
C ASN A 96 -0.04 7.16 -23.31
N THR A 97 1.05 6.88 -22.59
CA THR A 97 0.90 6.13 -21.34
C THR A 97 0.23 7.01 -20.29
N ASN A 98 -0.96 6.59 -19.84
CA ASN A 98 -1.69 7.30 -18.80
C ASN A 98 -0.79 7.43 -17.56
N ILE A 99 -0.58 8.66 -17.08
CA ILE A 99 0.24 8.94 -15.91
C ILE A 99 -0.21 8.13 -14.67
N MET A 100 -1.50 7.78 -14.61
CA MET A 100 -2.08 6.93 -13.56
C MET A 100 -1.66 5.46 -13.65
N ASP A 101 -1.27 4.97 -14.83
CA ASP A 101 -0.68 3.63 -14.99
C ASP A 101 0.82 3.67 -14.65
N LEU A 102 1.50 4.78 -14.96
CA LEU A 102 2.94 5.01 -14.73
C LEU A 102 3.31 5.28 -13.26
N ILE A 103 2.61 6.21 -12.60
CA ILE A 103 2.92 6.65 -11.22
C ILE A 103 2.78 5.51 -10.21
N SER A 104 1.97 4.53 -10.53
CA SER A 104 1.28 3.75 -9.53
C SER A 104 1.94 2.42 -9.20
N TYR A 105 2.87 1.98 -10.05
CA TYR A 105 3.59 0.72 -9.91
C TYR A 105 5.02 0.94 -9.41
N ASP A 106 5.77 1.78 -10.11
CA ASP A 106 7.17 2.01 -9.79
C ASP A 106 7.33 2.75 -8.46
N ALA A 107 6.39 3.63 -8.10
CA ALA A 107 6.41 4.31 -6.81
C ALA A 107 6.26 3.32 -5.65
N VAL A 108 5.40 2.31 -5.79
CA VAL A 108 5.21 1.29 -4.75
C VAL A 108 6.45 0.44 -4.59
N LEU A 109 7.08 0.05 -5.71
CA LEU A 109 8.36 -0.66 -5.67
C LEU A 109 9.49 0.20 -5.11
N ASP A 110 9.57 1.48 -5.47
CA ASP A 110 10.56 2.41 -4.94
C ASP A 110 10.43 2.54 -3.41
N ILE A 111 9.21 2.72 -2.90
CA ILE A 111 8.93 2.76 -1.46
C ILE A 111 9.35 1.43 -0.79
N SER A 112 9.01 0.31 -1.41
CA SER A 112 9.29 -1.03 -0.87
C SER A 112 10.78 -1.36 -0.86
N LEU A 113 11.53 -0.97 -1.90
CA LEU A 113 12.98 -1.18 -1.97
C LEU A 113 13.75 -0.26 -1.02
N ARG A 114 13.28 0.99 -0.81
CA ARG A 114 13.78 1.84 0.27
C ARG A 114 13.56 1.21 1.64
N ARG A 115 12.38 0.63 1.85
CA ARG A 115 12.05 -0.07 3.10
C ARG A 115 12.91 -1.33 3.28
N LEU A 116 13.16 -2.08 2.22
CA LEU A 116 14.07 -3.24 2.23
C LEU A 116 15.48 -2.83 2.67
N ALA A 117 16.04 -1.76 2.11
CA ALA A 117 17.35 -1.23 2.53
C ALA A 117 17.37 -0.73 3.99
N THR A 118 16.21 -0.39 4.55
CA THR A 118 16.07 -0.04 5.97
C THR A 118 16.03 -1.29 6.86
N ILE A 119 15.32 -2.34 6.43
CA ILE A 119 15.22 -3.63 7.13
C ILE A 119 16.55 -4.39 7.09
N VAL A 120 17.25 -4.32 5.96
CA VAL A 120 18.53 -4.99 5.72
C VAL A 120 19.59 -3.93 5.37
N PRO A 121 20.21 -3.26 6.36
CA PRO A 121 21.18 -2.19 6.11
C PRO A 121 22.42 -2.62 5.30
N ALA A 122 22.68 -3.93 5.21
CA ALA A 122 23.72 -4.49 4.35
C ALA A 122 23.41 -4.35 2.85
N ILE A 123 22.14 -4.10 2.49
CA ILE A 123 21.69 -3.88 1.11
C ILE A 123 21.51 -2.38 0.87
N THR A 124 22.17 -1.87 -0.15
CA THR A 124 22.03 -0.49 -0.62
C THR A 124 21.01 -0.43 -1.74
N TYR A 125 19.99 0.41 -1.61
CA TYR A 125 19.09 0.72 -2.72
C TYR A 125 19.49 2.06 -3.37
N THR A 126 19.62 2.08 -4.69
CA THR A 126 20.09 3.26 -5.43
C THR A 126 19.00 4.29 -5.72
N GLY A 127 17.73 3.95 -5.48
CA GLY A 127 16.60 4.71 -5.98
C GLY A 127 16.15 4.23 -7.36
N MET A 128 14.99 4.75 -7.77
CA MET A 128 14.41 4.51 -9.08
C MET A 128 15.03 5.43 -10.14
N TYR A 129 15.53 4.84 -11.22
CA TYR A 129 15.97 5.54 -12.42
C TYR A 129 14.87 5.52 -13.47
N ARG A 130 14.42 6.71 -13.89
CA ARG A 130 13.38 6.89 -14.90
C ARG A 130 14.02 7.20 -16.25
N ILE A 131 13.70 6.41 -17.27
CA ILE A 131 14.16 6.62 -18.64
C ILE A 131 12.99 7.14 -19.46
N GLU A 132 13.01 8.44 -19.75
CA GLU A 132 12.07 9.07 -20.67
C GLU A 132 12.52 8.88 -22.12
N GLN A 133 11.66 8.34 -22.97
CA GLN A 133 11.90 8.17 -24.41
C GLN A 133 11.80 9.49 -25.20
N ASN A 134 12.30 10.62 -24.68
CA ASN A 134 12.26 11.88 -25.42
C ASN A 134 13.27 11.82 -26.57
N GLY A 135 12.82 12.03 -27.80
CA GLY A 135 13.51 11.81 -29.09
C GLY A 135 14.84 12.53 -29.36
N THR A 136 15.59 12.89 -28.31
CA THR A 136 17.01 13.20 -28.33
C THR A 136 17.86 11.97 -28.69
N LEU A 137 19.02 12.23 -29.31
CA LEU A 137 20.03 11.22 -29.62
C LEU A 137 20.62 10.64 -28.31
N SER A 138 20.06 9.52 -27.86
CA SER A 138 20.58 8.61 -26.82
C SER A 138 20.64 9.16 -25.37
N PRO A 139 19.51 9.27 -24.64
CA PRO A 139 19.54 9.46 -23.20
C PRO A 139 20.35 8.35 -22.49
N PRO A 140 20.98 8.64 -21.34
CA PRO A 140 21.80 7.66 -20.61
C PRO A 140 20.95 6.45 -20.23
N SER A 141 21.49 5.26 -20.47
CA SER A 141 20.85 3.99 -20.12
C SER A 141 20.74 3.84 -18.60
N CYS A 142 19.89 2.91 -18.12
CA CYS A 142 19.81 2.65 -16.68
C CYS A 142 21.17 2.21 -16.15
N GLU A 143 21.87 1.41 -16.95
CA GLU A 143 23.19 0.89 -16.72
C GLU A 143 24.22 2.01 -16.56
N ASP A 144 24.17 3.06 -17.39
CA ASP A 144 25.06 4.23 -17.23
C ASP A 144 24.86 4.91 -15.87
N GLN A 145 23.61 5.05 -15.43
CA GLN A 145 23.28 5.69 -14.15
C GLN A 145 23.69 4.82 -12.95
N VAL A 146 23.40 3.51 -13.01
CA VAL A 146 23.88 2.55 -12.02
C VAL A 146 25.40 2.53 -12.00
N GLU A 147 26.05 2.60 -13.16
CA GLU A 147 27.50 2.60 -13.23
C GLU A 147 28.12 3.82 -12.55
N GLN A 148 27.55 4.99 -12.82
CA GLN A 148 27.96 6.23 -12.19
C GLN A 148 27.76 6.17 -10.67
N PHE A 149 26.61 5.69 -10.20
CA PHE A 149 26.33 5.52 -8.77
C PHE A 149 27.34 4.60 -8.09
N MET A 150 27.61 3.44 -8.68
CA MET A 150 28.55 2.47 -8.12
C MET A 150 29.98 3.01 -8.06
N SER A 151 30.41 3.69 -9.12
CA SER A 151 31.72 4.36 -9.15
C SER A 151 31.85 5.39 -8.03
N GLN A 152 30.80 6.18 -7.83
CA GLN A 152 30.73 7.15 -6.73
C GLN A 152 30.79 6.47 -5.36
N ARG A 153 30.02 5.39 -5.13
CA ARG A 153 30.01 4.68 -3.85
C ARG A 153 31.34 4.03 -3.48
N LEU A 154 31.99 3.39 -4.45
CA LEU A 154 33.33 2.83 -4.24
C LEU A 154 34.32 3.94 -3.87
N SER A 155 34.25 5.09 -4.56
CA SER A 155 35.09 6.24 -4.26
C SER A 155 34.83 6.83 -2.87
N GLU A 156 33.55 7.03 -2.49
CA GLU A 156 33.15 7.57 -1.18
C GLU A 156 33.64 6.70 -0.01
N GLN A 157 33.60 5.39 -0.18
CA GLN A 157 34.03 4.43 0.85
C GLN A 157 35.54 4.13 0.79
N SER A 158 36.28 4.81 -0.09
CA SER A 158 37.71 4.53 -0.34
C SER A 158 37.99 3.06 -0.68
N LEU A 159 36.99 2.39 -1.27
CA LEU A 159 37.07 0.99 -1.67
C LEU A 159 37.62 0.88 -3.08
N LYS A 160 38.53 -0.07 -3.28
CA LYS A 160 38.98 -0.46 -4.62
C LYS A 160 38.08 -1.58 -5.14
N ALA A 161 37.62 -1.45 -6.39
CA ALA A 161 36.85 -2.49 -7.07
C ALA A 161 37.55 -3.86 -7.05
N THR A 162 38.89 -3.88 -7.03
CA THR A 162 39.69 -5.12 -7.00
C THR A 162 39.60 -5.90 -5.69
N ASN A 163 39.21 -5.25 -4.59
CA ASN A 163 39.18 -5.83 -3.24
C ASN A 163 37.76 -5.87 -2.65
N THR A 164 36.76 -5.54 -3.47
CA THR A 164 35.36 -5.47 -3.07
C THR A 164 34.58 -6.49 -3.88
N THR A 165 33.83 -7.36 -3.20
CA THR A 165 32.87 -8.24 -3.86
C THR A 165 31.55 -7.49 -3.99
N THR A 166 31.16 -7.17 -5.22
CA THR A 166 29.90 -6.48 -5.49
C THR A 166 28.84 -7.48 -5.95
N TYR A 167 27.68 -7.48 -5.28
CA TYR A 167 26.45 -8.10 -5.74
C TYR A 167 25.49 -7.00 -6.19
N LEU A 168 25.01 -7.08 -7.43
CA LEU A 168 24.10 -6.10 -7.99
C LEU A 168 22.87 -6.78 -8.60
N GLU A 169 21.69 -6.38 -8.13
CA GLU A 169 20.40 -6.72 -8.71
C GLU A 169 19.81 -5.50 -9.42
N MET A 170 19.58 -5.60 -10.73
CA MET A 170 18.86 -4.60 -11.51
C MET A 170 17.45 -5.10 -11.81
N ILE A 171 16.43 -4.34 -11.40
CA ILE A 171 15.02 -4.68 -11.58
C ILE A 171 14.42 -3.77 -12.64
N TYR A 172 13.84 -4.34 -13.68
CA TYR A 172 13.15 -3.62 -14.74
C TYR A 172 11.64 -3.81 -14.59
N THR A 173 10.89 -2.71 -14.49
CA THR A 173 9.44 -2.75 -14.27
C THR A 173 8.65 -3.02 -15.55
N GLN A 174 9.24 -2.76 -16.71
CA GLN A 174 8.71 -3.13 -18.03
C GLN A 174 9.84 -3.50 -19.00
N PRO A 175 9.58 -4.32 -20.04
CA PRO A 175 10.55 -4.53 -21.11
C PRO A 175 10.79 -3.19 -21.82
N CYS A 176 12.01 -2.68 -21.78
CA CYS A 176 12.39 -1.47 -22.51
C CYS A 176 12.48 -1.83 -24.01
N SER A 177 11.34 -1.90 -24.71
CA SER A 177 11.31 -2.25 -26.13
C SER A 177 11.87 -1.11 -26.98
N GLY A 178 12.96 -1.35 -27.74
CA GLY A 178 13.52 -0.38 -28.69
C GLY A 178 15.06 -0.37 -28.74
N TRP A 179 15.63 0.68 -29.36
CA TRP A 179 17.09 0.93 -29.51
C TRP A 179 17.83 1.13 -28.17
N TYR A 180 17.11 1.18 -27.04
CA TYR A 180 17.67 1.12 -25.70
C TYR A 180 18.01 -0.34 -25.38
N GLN A 181 19.09 -0.81 -25.99
CA GLN A 181 19.65 -2.11 -25.64
C GLN A 181 20.06 -2.06 -24.17
N GLN A 182 19.32 -2.77 -23.32
CA GLN A 182 19.85 -3.25 -22.05
C GLN A 182 21.22 -3.82 -22.36
N ARG A 183 22.26 -3.17 -21.82
CA ARG A 183 23.63 -3.55 -22.10
C ARG A 183 24.21 -4.20 -20.85
N PRO A 184 25.22 -5.07 -20.99
CA PRO A 184 26.00 -5.47 -19.83
C PRO A 184 26.64 -4.25 -19.17
N LEU A 185 26.72 -4.26 -17.84
CA LEU A 185 27.53 -3.31 -17.09
C LEU A 185 29.01 -3.51 -17.40
N LYS A 186 29.82 -2.45 -17.27
CA LYS A 186 31.28 -2.49 -17.48
C LYS A 186 31.95 -3.52 -16.57
N GLU A 187 32.85 -4.31 -17.15
CA GLU A 187 33.61 -5.37 -16.47
C GLU A 187 34.35 -4.85 -15.22
N GLU A 188 34.85 -3.62 -15.26
CA GLU A 188 35.59 -2.97 -14.18
C GLU A 188 34.79 -2.86 -12.86
N MET A 189 33.47 -2.96 -12.93
CA MET A 189 32.57 -2.84 -11.78
C MET A 189 31.92 -4.15 -11.36
N ALA A 190 31.94 -5.16 -12.23
CA ALA A 190 31.40 -6.50 -11.95
C ALA A 190 32.39 -7.40 -11.16
N GLY A 191 33.58 -6.89 -10.85
CA GLY A 191 34.67 -7.64 -10.18
C GLY A 191 35.56 -8.41 -11.16
N LYS A 192 36.79 -8.72 -10.74
CA LYS A 192 37.81 -9.34 -11.60
C LYS A 192 37.35 -10.68 -12.17
N LYS A 193 37.50 -10.79 -13.49
CA LYS A 193 37.52 -12.03 -14.29
C LYS A 193 38.52 -13.03 -13.71
N TYR A 194 38.06 -14.18 -13.21
CA TYR A 194 38.89 -15.38 -13.23
C TYR A 194 38.80 -15.96 -14.63
N SER A 195 39.88 -15.82 -15.41
CA SER A 195 40.01 -16.49 -16.70
C SER A 195 40.19 -17.99 -16.47
N LEU A 196 39.21 -18.80 -16.85
CA LEU A 196 39.49 -20.17 -17.28
C LEU A 196 39.90 -20.10 -18.74
N GLY A 197 41.04 -20.71 -19.04
CA GLY A 197 41.79 -20.52 -20.28
C GLY A 197 41.04 -20.90 -21.55
N GLY A 198 41.33 -20.14 -22.60
CA GLY A 198 41.43 -20.60 -23.99
C GLY A 198 40.14 -21.01 -24.70
N SER A 199 39.57 -20.10 -25.50
CA SER A 199 39.29 -20.36 -26.92
C SER A 199 38.87 -19.07 -27.63
N LEU A 200 39.51 -18.81 -28.76
CA LEU A 200 39.22 -17.73 -29.71
C LEU A 200 38.00 -18.11 -30.57
N VAL A 201 36.86 -17.44 -30.37
CA VAL A 201 35.82 -17.33 -31.40
C VAL A 201 35.22 -15.92 -31.36
N SER A 202 35.43 -15.17 -32.44
CA SER A 202 34.78 -13.91 -32.75
C SER A 202 33.33 -14.16 -33.18
N GLY A 203 32.38 -13.66 -32.40
CA GLY A 203 30.95 -13.65 -32.74
C GLY A 203 30.08 -13.59 -31.49
N VAL A 204 29.47 -12.43 -31.23
CA VAL A 204 28.36 -12.19 -30.28
C VAL A 204 28.48 -12.93 -28.94
N GLY A 205 29.41 -12.49 -28.10
CA GLY A 205 29.53 -12.95 -26.72
C GLY A 205 28.56 -12.22 -25.80
N LEU A 206 27.36 -12.78 -25.61
CA LEU A 206 26.60 -12.55 -24.37
C LEU A 206 27.47 -13.07 -23.22
N HIS A 207 28.06 -12.13 -22.48
CA HIS A 207 28.83 -12.39 -21.28
C HIS A 207 27.95 -13.11 -20.26
N ILE A 208 28.17 -14.40 -20.05
CA ILE A 208 27.72 -15.11 -18.85
C ILE A 208 28.91 -15.06 -17.87
N PRO A 209 28.84 -14.25 -16.79
CA PRO A 209 29.92 -14.19 -15.80
C PRO A 209 30.14 -15.57 -15.18
N PRO A 210 31.40 -16.00 -14.94
CA PRO A 210 31.68 -17.37 -14.46
C PRO A 210 31.16 -17.66 -13.05
N LYS A 211 30.73 -16.63 -12.30
CA LYS A 211 29.89 -16.70 -11.09
C LYS A 211 29.05 -15.41 -11.08
N ARG A 212 27.71 -15.53 -11.01
CA ARG A 212 26.76 -14.43 -11.28
C ARG A 212 26.87 -13.30 -10.23
N THR A 213 27.60 -12.22 -10.53
CA THR A 213 27.65 -10.98 -9.71
C THR A 213 26.57 -9.95 -10.09
N HIS A 214 25.84 -10.22 -11.17
CA HIS A 214 24.81 -9.36 -11.72
C HIS A 214 23.56 -10.17 -12.08
N PHE A 215 22.40 -9.72 -11.62
CA PHE A 215 21.09 -10.28 -11.97
C PHE A 215 20.22 -9.18 -12.56
N GLN A 216 19.76 -9.40 -13.80
CA GLN A 216 18.68 -8.61 -14.37
C GLN A 216 17.39 -9.34 -14.04
N ARG A 217 16.46 -8.64 -13.39
CA ARG A 217 15.13 -9.15 -13.08
C ARG A 217 14.11 -8.39 -13.90
N HIS A 218 13.18 -9.10 -14.50
CA HIS A 218 12.02 -8.54 -15.17
C HIS A 218 10.81 -8.75 -14.30
N ILE A 219 9.95 -7.74 -14.20
CA ILE A 219 8.70 -7.92 -13.52
C ILE A 219 7.60 -8.27 -14.52
N LEU A 220 6.92 -9.38 -14.24
CA LEU A 220 5.63 -9.69 -14.86
C LEU A 220 4.52 -9.38 -13.86
N ASP A 221 3.84 -8.25 -14.08
CA ASP A 221 2.66 -7.89 -13.32
C ASP A 221 1.42 -8.58 -13.90
N TRP A 222 0.78 -9.40 -13.07
CA TRP A 222 -0.52 -9.96 -13.34
C TRP A 222 -1.56 -9.05 -12.69
N GLY A 223 -2.38 -8.41 -13.53
CA GLY A 223 -3.49 -7.59 -13.08
C GLY A 223 -4.49 -8.38 -12.21
N GLU A 224 -5.44 -7.66 -11.60
CA GLU A 224 -6.50 -8.26 -10.78
C GLU A 224 -7.19 -9.41 -11.52
N VAL A 225 -7.03 -10.66 -11.06
CA VAL A 225 -7.54 -11.81 -11.82
C VAL A 225 -9.03 -12.01 -11.58
N PHE A 226 -9.82 -11.20 -12.28
CA PHE A 226 -11.25 -11.37 -12.46
C PHE A 226 -11.63 -12.29 -13.62
N LEU A 227 -10.65 -12.93 -14.25
CA LEU A 227 -10.91 -13.88 -15.32
C LEU A 227 -10.69 -15.29 -14.80
N SER A 228 -11.65 -16.18 -15.07
CA SER A 228 -11.61 -17.64 -14.88
C SER A 228 -10.34 -18.35 -15.36
N ASN A 229 -9.44 -17.62 -16.04
CA ASN A 229 -8.10 -18.04 -16.43
C ASN A 229 -7.02 -17.90 -15.33
N ALA A 230 -7.31 -17.35 -14.13
CA ALA A 230 -6.39 -17.41 -12.97
C ALA A 230 -5.96 -18.84 -12.68
N LYS A 231 -6.94 -19.76 -12.66
CA LYS A 231 -6.74 -21.20 -12.47
C LYS A 231 -5.90 -21.85 -13.59
N LYS A 232 -5.66 -21.15 -14.71
CA LYS A 232 -4.87 -21.63 -15.86
C LYS A 232 -3.48 -21.02 -15.97
N ARG A 233 -3.22 -19.86 -15.33
CA ARG A 233 -1.87 -19.30 -15.30
C ARG A 233 -1.07 -20.03 -14.23
N ARG A 234 -0.30 -21.02 -14.66
CA ARG A 234 0.79 -21.59 -13.87
C ARG A 234 1.94 -20.61 -13.88
N CYS A 235 2.60 -20.45 -12.75
CA CYS A 235 3.89 -19.77 -12.70
C CYS A 235 4.83 -20.45 -13.69
N SER A 236 5.57 -19.65 -14.47
CA SER A 236 6.69 -20.21 -15.22
C SER A 236 7.81 -20.36 -14.21
N ASP A 237 7.99 -21.58 -13.72
CA ASP A 237 9.07 -21.93 -12.78
C ASP A 237 10.45 -21.94 -13.47
N ASP A 238 10.48 -21.74 -14.79
CA ASP A 238 11.64 -21.97 -15.62
C ASP A 238 12.59 -20.76 -15.73
N ASP A 239 12.13 -19.54 -15.41
CA ASP A 239 12.97 -18.33 -15.51
C ASP A 239 13.21 -17.65 -14.16
N PRO A 240 14.38 -17.87 -13.53
CA PRO A 240 14.70 -17.19 -12.29
C PRO A 240 14.82 -15.67 -12.48
N ASN A 241 15.01 -15.16 -13.70
CA ASN A 241 15.12 -13.72 -13.95
C ASN A 241 13.76 -13.02 -13.94
N VAL A 242 12.66 -13.72 -13.67
CA VAL A 242 11.32 -13.13 -13.65
C VAL A 242 10.79 -13.05 -12.22
N ILE A 243 10.49 -11.83 -11.77
CA ILE A 243 9.71 -11.58 -10.56
C ILE A 243 8.24 -11.52 -10.98
N ASN A 244 7.43 -12.46 -10.48
CA ASN A 244 5.99 -12.43 -10.74
C ASN A 244 5.32 -11.56 -9.68
N MET A 245 4.74 -10.44 -10.09
CA MET A 245 3.94 -9.59 -9.22
C MET A 245 2.47 -9.82 -9.48
N TYR A 246 1.70 -9.95 -8.40
CA TYR A 246 0.30 -10.32 -8.47
C TYR A 246 -0.57 -9.32 -7.74
N ARG A 247 -1.53 -8.74 -8.45
CA ARG A 247 -2.58 -7.92 -7.83
C ARG A 247 -3.69 -8.84 -7.36
N SER A 248 -3.70 -9.16 -6.07
CA SER A 248 -4.82 -9.86 -5.45
C SER A 248 -5.57 -8.99 -4.46
N ARG A 249 -6.71 -9.55 -4.07
CA ARG A 249 -7.52 -9.12 -2.93
C ARG A 249 -7.13 -9.91 -1.69
N LYS A 250 -6.84 -11.20 -1.87
CA LYS A 250 -6.49 -12.20 -0.86
C LYS A 250 -5.33 -13.06 -1.36
N ILE A 251 -4.47 -13.50 -0.47
CA ILE A 251 -3.42 -14.47 -0.82
C ILE A 251 -3.98 -15.87 -0.57
N GLU A 252 -3.96 -16.72 -1.61
CA GLU A 252 -4.32 -18.11 -1.45
C GLU A 252 -3.07 -18.95 -1.09
N GLN A 253 -3.25 -19.97 -0.23
CA GLN A 253 -2.15 -20.80 0.27
C GLN A 253 -1.31 -21.41 -0.88
N HIS A 254 -1.96 -21.87 -1.95
CA HIS A 254 -1.27 -22.44 -3.11
C HIS A 254 -0.34 -21.44 -3.83
N GLN A 255 -0.55 -20.12 -3.66
CA GLN A 255 0.30 -19.07 -4.22
C GLN A 255 1.59 -18.90 -3.39
N PHE A 256 1.58 -19.30 -2.12
CA PHE A 256 2.79 -19.39 -1.28
C PHE A 256 3.57 -20.68 -1.56
N ASP A 257 2.89 -21.79 -1.81
CA ASP A 257 3.49 -23.13 -1.78
C ASP A 257 4.24 -23.51 -3.07
N GLY A 258 3.99 -22.83 -4.19
CA GLY A 258 4.53 -23.21 -5.51
C GLY A 258 5.07 -22.07 -6.37
N CYS A 259 4.96 -20.82 -5.94
CA CYS A 259 5.37 -19.68 -6.75
C CYS A 259 6.05 -18.60 -5.90
N ALA A 260 7.17 -18.08 -6.40
CA ALA A 260 7.77 -16.88 -5.86
C ALA A 260 6.99 -15.65 -6.39
N ILE A 261 5.75 -15.47 -5.88
CA ILE A 261 4.85 -14.36 -6.22
C ILE A 261 4.97 -13.28 -5.15
N ILE A 262 5.09 -12.02 -5.60
CA ILE A 262 5.03 -10.86 -4.73
C ILE A 262 3.66 -10.23 -4.89
N HIS A 263 2.90 -10.24 -3.80
CA HIS A 263 1.57 -9.66 -3.80
C HIS A 263 1.66 -8.13 -3.72
N HIS A 264 0.93 -7.45 -4.60
CA HIS A 264 0.91 -5.99 -4.69
C HIS A 264 -0.49 -5.45 -4.34
N PRO A 265 -0.69 -4.92 -3.11
CA PRO A 265 -1.99 -4.44 -2.67
C PRO A 265 -2.49 -3.24 -3.48
N THR A 266 -3.67 -3.36 -4.09
CA THR A 266 -4.25 -2.31 -4.96
C THR A 266 -4.46 -0.98 -4.23
N VAL A 267 -4.68 -0.98 -2.91
CA VAL A 267 -4.89 0.25 -2.12
C VAL A 267 -3.69 1.20 -2.12
N ILE A 268 -2.46 0.68 -2.16
CA ILE A 268 -1.23 1.50 -2.14
C ILE A 268 -1.16 2.34 -3.43
N ARG A 269 -1.46 1.68 -4.55
CA ARG A 269 -1.57 2.30 -5.89
C ARG A 269 -2.47 3.52 -5.86
N TRP A 270 -3.67 3.36 -5.28
CA TRP A 270 -4.66 4.42 -5.20
C TRP A 270 -4.26 5.54 -4.25
N ALA A 271 -3.70 5.21 -3.09
CA ALA A 271 -3.22 6.20 -2.14
C ALA A 271 -2.16 7.13 -2.76
N GLU A 272 -1.21 6.56 -3.51
CA GLU A 272 -0.16 7.34 -4.16
C GLU A 272 -0.72 8.24 -5.28
N ALA A 273 -1.67 7.73 -6.07
CA ALA A 273 -2.32 8.52 -7.11
C ALA A 273 -3.11 9.70 -6.54
N ILE A 274 -3.85 9.48 -5.44
CA ILE A 274 -4.60 10.55 -4.76
C ILE A 274 -3.63 11.59 -4.16
N ARG A 275 -2.51 11.15 -3.56
CA ARG A 275 -1.47 12.05 -3.03
C ARG A 275 -0.92 12.96 -4.11
N GLN A 276 -0.55 12.38 -5.26
CA GLN A 276 0.00 13.14 -6.38
C GLN A 276 -1.00 14.14 -6.93
N TYR A 277 -2.26 13.74 -7.11
CA TYR A 277 -3.34 14.63 -7.53
C TYR A 277 -3.51 15.83 -6.59
N ARG A 278 -3.49 15.60 -5.27
CA ARG A 278 -3.58 16.65 -4.25
C ARG A 278 -2.41 17.64 -4.34
N ILE A 279 -1.20 17.17 -4.61
CA ILE A 279 -0.02 18.03 -4.78
C ILE A 279 -0.13 18.86 -6.05
N GLU A 280 -0.50 18.25 -7.18
CA GLU A 280 -0.65 18.94 -8.47
C GLU A 280 -1.70 20.03 -8.42
N LYS A 281 -2.77 19.80 -7.65
CA LYS A 281 -3.84 20.78 -7.43
C LYS A 281 -3.46 21.87 -6.41
N GLY A 282 -2.41 21.67 -5.62
CA GLY A 282 -2.01 22.59 -4.54
C GLY A 282 -2.76 22.40 -3.22
N ASP A 283 -3.55 21.33 -3.09
CA ASP A 283 -4.26 20.95 -1.86
C ASP A 283 -3.32 20.32 -0.80
N SER A 284 -2.07 20.04 -1.20
CA SER A 284 -1.05 19.40 -0.36
C SER A 284 0.35 19.92 -0.71
N PRO A 285 1.28 20.03 0.26
CA PRO A 285 2.65 20.43 -0.04
C PRO A 285 3.40 19.35 -0.84
N ASN A 286 4.35 19.78 -1.69
CA ASN A 286 5.16 18.89 -2.53
C ASN A 286 5.93 17.78 -1.78
N HIS A 287 6.12 17.93 -0.47
CA HIS A 287 6.84 16.97 0.37
C HIS A 287 5.92 16.04 1.18
N GLU A 288 4.59 16.11 1.00
CA GLU A 288 3.68 15.13 1.61
C GLU A 288 3.99 13.73 1.05
N THR A 289 4.27 12.78 1.95
CA THR A 289 4.39 11.36 1.61
C THR A 289 3.06 10.65 1.84
N MET A 290 2.84 9.50 1.20
CA MET A 290 1.64 8.69 1.41
C MET A 290 1.45 8.34 2.89
N VAL A 291 2.53 7.98 3.58
CA VAL A 291 2.50 7.71 5.03
C VAL A 291 2.08 8.96 5.82
N SER A 292 2.65 10.12 5.53
CA SER A 292 2.27 11.36 6.23
C SER A 292 0.82 11.77 5.98
N MET A 293 0.30 11.53 4.77
CA MET A 293 -1.10 11.77 4.42
C MET A 293 -2.03 10.90 5.28
N LEU A 294 -1.71 9.61 5.42
CA LEU A 294 -2.57 8.62 6.08
C LEU A 294 -2.42 8.55 7.60
N THR A 295 -1.32 9.06 8.14
CA THR A 295 -1.05 9.08 9.60
C THR A 295 -1.43 10.39 10.28
N LYS A 296 -1.78 11.43 9.50
CA LYS A 296 -2.11 12.75 10.03
C LYS A 296 -3.32 12.70 10.98
N ARG A 297 -3.08 12.89 12.27
CA ARG A 297 -4.14 13.07 13.25
C ARG A 297 -4.76 14.46 13.11
N ARG A 298 -6.07 14.52 13.30
CA ARG A 298 -6.78 15.80 13.42
C ARG A 298 -6.84 16.19 14.89
N THR A 299 -6.67 17.48 15.14
CA THR A 299 -7.06 18.10 16.40
C THR A 299 -8.57 17.99 16.60
N ARG A 300 -9.01 18.15 17.84
CA ARG A 300 -10.44 18.13 18.14
C ARG A 300 -11.16 19.30 17.47
N GLU A 301 -10.53 20.47 17.46
CA GLU A 301 -11.04 21.69 16.85
C GLU A 301 -11.22 21.52 15.33
N GLU A 302 -10.23 20.93 14.64
CA GLU A 302 -10.36 20.59 13.21
C GLU A 302 -11.51 19.60 12.97
N ALA A 303 -11.62 18.55 13.79
CA ALA A 303 -12.68 17.55 13.66
C ALA A 303 -14.08 18.14 13.91
N GLU A 304 -14.24 19.04 14.89
CA GLU A 304 -15.48 19.75 15.15
C GLU A 304 -15.85 20.71 13.99
N GLN A 305 -14.86 21.40 13.40
CA GLN A 305 -15.08 22.23 12.21
C GLN A 305 -15.50 21.40 11.00
N ILE A 306 -14.90 20.23 10.80
CA ILE A 306 -15.28 19.28 9.76
C ILE A 306 -16.72 18.79 9.98
N LEU A 307 -17.09 18.43 11.20
CA LEU A 307 -18.46 18.01 11.51
C LEU A 307 -19.46 19.13 11.19
N LYS A 308 -19.17 20.38 11.58
CA LYS A 308 -20.02 21.55 11.29
C LYS A 308 -20.17 21.84 9.80
N SER A 309 -19.20 21.43 8.97
CA SER A 309 -19.28 21.64 7.51
C SER A 309 -20.09 20.57 6.77
N LYS A 310 -20.45 19.46 7.44
CA LYS A 310 -21.25 18.38 6.83
C LYS A 310 -22.68 18.83 6.60
N LYS A 311 -23.15 18.69 5.37
CA LYS A 311 -24.50 19.09 4.93
C LYS A 311 -25.47 17.91 4.87
N HIS A 312 -24.95 16.71 4.71
CA HIS A 312 -25.74 15.52 4.45
C HIS A 312 -25.35 14.37 5.37
N PHE A 313 -26.30 13.47 5.62
CA PHE A 313 -26.12 12.34 6.52
C PHE A 313 -25.18 11.27 5.93
N CYS A 314 -25.54 10.64 4.82
CA CYS A 314 -24.84 9.47 4.29
C CYS A 314 -24.85 9.45 2.76
N VAL A 315 -23.79 8.88 2.16
CA VAL A 315 -23.71 8.64 0.72
C VAL A 315 -23.15 7.27 0.35
N LEU A 316 -23.68 6.69 -0.72
CA LEU A 316 -23.09 5.61 -1.50
C LEU A 316 -22.78 6.14 -2.91
N ILE A 317 -21.50 6.20 -3.27
CA ILE A 317 -21.05 6.61 -4.61
C ILE A 317 -20.59 5.36 -5.36
N THR A 318 -21.31 4.98 -6.41
CA THR A 318 -20.94 3.83 -7.25
C THR A 318 -21.20 4.14 -8.72
N ARG A 319 -20.54 3.41 -9.63
CA ARG A 319 -20.84 3.51 -11.06
C ARG A 319 -21.96 2.56 -11.47
N THR A 320 -22.04 1.42 -10.79
CA THR A 320 -22.89 0.29 -11.14
C THR A 320 -23.46 -0.32 -9.87
N THR A 321 -24.66 -0.88 -9.92
CA THR A 321 -25.26 -1.62 -8.79
C THR A 321 -24.51 -2.93 -8.58
N MET A 322 -24.37 -3.70 -9.65
CA MET A 322 -23.62 -4.95 -9.68
C MET A 322 -22.87 -5.09 -11.00
N THR A 323 -21.76 -5.81 -10.99
CA THR A 323 -21.05 -6.21 -12.19
C THR A 323 -20.91 -7.73 -12.15
N PRO A 324 -21.20 -8.45 -13.24
CA PRO A 324 -21.30 -9.91 -13.21
C PRO A 324 -19.95 -10.60 -13.02
N ARG A 325 -18.86 -9.83 -13.04
CA ARG A 325 -17.50 -10.26 -12.70
C ARG A 325 -17.24 -10.36 -11.20
N TYR A 326 -18.11 -9.80 -10.36
CA TYR A 326 -17.97 -9.83 -8.90
C TYR A 326 -19.02 -10.73 -8.27
N GLN A 327 -18.75 -11.15 -7.03
CA GLN A 327 -19.71 -11.89 -6.22
C GLN A 327 -20.93 -11.02 -5.90
N ALA A 328 -22.05 -11.67 -5.58
CA ALA A 328 -23.30 -10.99 -5.25
C ALA A 328 -23.21 -10.19 -3.94
N ASP A 329 -22.24 -10.50 -3.09
CA ASP A 329 -21.91 -9.78 -1.84
C ASP A 329 -21.56 -8.28 -2.05
N GLY A 330 -21.20 -7.87 -3.27
CA GLY A 330 -21.08 -6.46 -3.64
C GLY A 330 -22.39 -5.68 -3.45
N LEU A 331 -23.55 -6.36 -3.40
CA LEU A 331 -24.85 -5.76 -3.13
C LEU A 331 -25.07 -5.37 -1.67
N VAL A 332 -24.24 -5.85 -0.73
CA VAL A 332 -24.34 -5.52 0.70
C VAL A 332 -24.39 -4.01 0.92
N ARG A 333 -23.60 -3.24 0.16
CA ARG A 333 -23.56 -1.77 0.23
C ARG A 333 -24.89 -1.12 -0.14
N HIS A 334 -25.63 -1.73 -1.06
CA HIS A 334 -26.95 -1.26 -1.48
C HIS A 334 -28.01 -1.65 -0.46
N ALA A 335 -27.92 -2.87 0.10
CA ALA A 335 -28.77 -3.31 1.21
C ALA A 335 -28.61 -2.38 2.42
N LEU A 336 -27.38 -2.10 2.85
CA LEU A 336 -27.13 -1.18 3.96
C LEU A 336 -27.70 0.22 3.70
N ARG A 337 -27.46 0.78 2.51
CA ARG A 337 -28.03 2.08 2.11
C ARG A 337 -29.55 2.09 2.28
N ARG A 338 -30.24 1.06 1.77
CA ARG A 338 -31.70 0.92 1.84
C ARG A 338 -32.18 0.77 3.28
N LEU A 339 -31.52 -0.05 4.08
CA LEU A 339 -31.86 -0.24 5.50
C LEU A 339 -31.72 1.07 6.29
N LEU A 340 -30.67 1.86 6.06
CA LEU A 340 -30.53 3.18 6.69
C LEU A 340 -31.69 4.11 6.33
N GLY A 341 -32.09 4.14 5.06
CA GLY A 341 -33.25 4.91 4.60
C GLY A 341 -34.58 4.44 5.20
N LYS A 342 -34.77 3.11 5.34
CA LYS A 342 -35.97 2.53 5.95
C LYS A 342 -36.03 2.77 7.46
N LYS A 343 -34.90 2.66 8.18
CA LYS A 343 -34.85 2.63 9.64
C LYS A 343 -34.48 3.96 10.31
N TYR A 344 -33.86 4.91 9.60
CA TYR A 344 -33.33 6.11 10.25
C TYR A 344 -33.36 7.39 9.41
N LYS A 345 -32.42 7.56 8.47
CA LYS A 345 -32.24 8.76 7.65
C LYS A 345 -31.81 8.33 6.26
N GLU A 346 -32.26 9.08 5.27
CA GLU A 346 -31.92 8.81 3.88
C GLU A 346 -30.40 8.82 3.65
N CYS A 347 -29.86 7.72 3.13
CA CYS A 347 -28.51 7.65 2.60
C CYS A 347 -28.55 7.82 1.08
N LEU A 348 -27.96 8.91 0.58
CA LEU A 348 -28.03 9.27 -0.83
C LEU A 348 -27.27 8.26 -1.70
N GLY A 349 -27.87 7.84 -2.80
CA GLY A 349 -27.18 7.07 -3.83
C GLY A 349 -26.73 8.01 -4.95
N LEU A 350 -25.42 8.25 -5.08
CA LEU A 350 -24.88 8.99 -6.22
C LEU A 350 -24.41 7.98 -7.26
N GLN A 351 -25.29 7.75 -8.23
CA GLN A 351 -25.08 6.89 -9.40
C GLN A 351 -25.56 7.61 -10.66
N ALA A 352 -25.25 7.05 -11.83
CA ALA A 352 -25.99 7.28 -13.07
C ALA A 352 -27.47 6.79 -13.01
N TRP A 353 -27.94 6.31 -11.86
CA TRP A 353 -29.30 5.83 -11.64
C TRP A 353 -30.01 6.69 -10.58
N GLN A 354 -31.04 7.40 -11.05
CA GLN A 354 -32.13 8.08 -10.35
C GLN A 354 -31.79 9.06 -9.19
N GLY A 355 -32.21 10.32 -9.35
CA GLY A 355 -32.28 11.32 -8.28
C GLY A 355 -30.97 12.07 -8.00
N GLY A 356 -29.82 11.47 -8.29
CA GLY A 356 -28.51 12.09 -8.07
C GLY A 356 -28.21 13.27 -9.00
N ALA A 357 -28.81 13.37 -10.19
CA ALA A 357 -28.46 14.40 -11.17
C ALA A 357 -28.66 15.83 -10.63
N GLN A 358 -29.70 16.05 -9.83
CA GLN A 358 -29.96 17.35 -9.22
C GLN A 358 -28.95 17.65 -8.10
N ILE A 359 -28.69 16.70 -7.20
CA ILE A 359 -27.69 16.85 -6.13
C ILE A 359 -26.28 17.02 -6.73
N MET A 360 -25.95 16.26 -7.78
CA MET A 360 -24.70 16.41 -8.51
C MET A 360 -24.59 17.78 -9.18
N LYS A 361 -25.69 18.32 -9.71
CA LYS A 361 -25.74 19.67 -10.27
C LYS A 361 -25.63 20.75 -9.18
N GLU A 362 -26.30 20.58 -8.04
CA GLU A 362 -26.22 21.46 -6.86
C GLU A 362 -24.82 21.47 -6.25
N MET A 363 -24.13 20.33 -6.28
CA MET A 363 -22.74 20.18 -5.86
C MET A 363 -21.73 20.59 -6.95
N ASN A 364 -22.20 21.07 -8.11
CA ASN A 364 -21.39 21.44 -9.27
C ASN A 364 -20.37 20.34 -9.67
N MET A 365 -20.83 19.09 -9.69
CA MET A 365 -19.98 17.93 -9.92
C MET A 365 -19.68 17.76 -11.42
N THR A 366 -18.42 17.84 -11.80
CA THR A 366 -17.92 17.19 -13.02
C THR A 366 -17.70 15.70 -12.76
N LYS A 367 -17.77 14.86 -13.81
CA LYS A 367 -17.51 13.42 -13.72
C LYS A 367 -16.19 13.16 -12.96
N THR A 368 -16.28 12.60 -11.76
CA THR A 368 -15.11 12.35 -10.91
C THR A 368 -14.48 11.00 -11.21
N GLY A 369 -13.16 10.97 -11.09
CA GLY A 369 -12.34 9.78 -11.18
C GLY A 369 -12.12 9.13 -9.81
N PRO A 370 -11.54 7.92 -9.78
CA PRO A 370 -11.13 7.26 -8.55
C PRO A 370 -10.04 8.01 -7.76
N ASP A 371 -9.47 9.08 -8.31
CA ASP A 371 -8.43 9.93 -7.74
C ASP A 371 -8.98 11.16 -6.98
N ASN A 372 -10.22 11.59 -7.27
CA ASN A 372 -10.79 12.83 -6.72
C ASN A 372 -12.19 12.68 -6.11
N THR A 373 -12.66 11.44 -5.92
CA THR A 373 -14.01 11.19 -5.37
C THR A 373 -14.16 11.70 -3.92
N TYR A 374 -13.06 11.84 -3.17
CA TYR A 374 -13.07 12.36 -1.79
C TYR A 374 -13.63 13.81 -1.68
N GLU A 375 -13.52 14.61 -2.75
CA GLU A 375 -13.97 16.00 -2.75
C GLU A 375 -15.50 16.10 -2.56
N ILE A 376 -16.24 15.22 -3.23
CA ILE A 376 -17.71 15.13 -3.13
C ILE A 376 -18.10 14.61 -1.75
N GLN A 377 -17.36 13.62 -1.26
CA GLN A 377 -17.64 12.99 0.03
C GLN A 377 -17.49 13.97 1.21
N GLY A 378 -16.82 15.10 1.00
CA GLY A 378 -16.61 16.15 2.00
C GLY A 378 -17.91 16.73 2.57
N ALA A 379 -19.01 16.68 1.80
CA ALA A 379 -20.32 17.19 2.24
C ALA A 379 -21.10 16.23 3.16
N PHE A 380 -20.63 14.99 3.34
CA PHE A 380 -21.37 13.91 4.01
C PHE A 380 -20.75 13.50 5.35
N LYS A 381 -21.56 13.19 6.37
CA LYS A 381 -21.06 12.61 7.63
C LYS A 381 -20.55 11.18 7.42
N PHE A 382 -21.32 10.36 6.74
CA PHE A 382 -21.00 8.95 6.51
C PHE A 382 -20.84 8.63 5.02
N VAL A 383 -19.92 7.72 4.70
CA VAL A 383 -19.70 7.24 3.34
C VAL A 383 -19.68 5.73 3.37
N ILE A 384 -20.53 5.08 2.57
CA ILE A 384 -20.49 3.62 2.38
C ILE A 384 -19.35 3.31 1.40
N THR A 385 -18.33 2.62 1.89
CA THR A 385 -17.03 2.42 1.23
C THR A 385 -16.74 0.97 0.90
N MET A 386 -17.75 0.12 1.12
CA MET A 386 -17.72 -1.29 0.83
C MET A 386 -17.28 -1.53 -0.61
N ALA A 387 -16.30 -2.42 -0.78
CA ALA A 387 -15.80 -2.79 -2.08
C ALA A 387 -16.84 -3.58 -2.88
N ASN A 388 -16.51 -3.93 -4.13
CA ASN A 388 -17.41 -4.72 -4.98
C ASN A 388 -17.54 -6.19 -4.54
N GLU A 389 -16.78 -6.60 -3.52
CA GLU A 389 -16.72 -7.94 -2.94
C GLU A 389 -16.26 -7.78 -1.48
N GLN A 390 -16.69 -8.67 -0.58
CA GLN A 390 -16.33 -8.63 0.85
C GLN A 390 -15.24 -9.67 1.16
N SER A 391 -14.05 -9.50 0.58
CA SER A 391 -12.90 -10.37 0.86
C SER A 391 -11.93 -9.73 1.85
N GLU A 392 -11.34 -10.53 2.75
CA GLU A 392 -10.19 -10.10 3.57
C GLU A 392 -9.11 -9.50 2.67
N GLY A 393 -8.51 -8.39 3.11
CA GLY A 393 -7.43 -7.71 2.38
C GLY A 393 -7.88 -6.90 1.16
N TYR A 394 -9.16 -6.94 0.78
CA TYR A 394 -9.66 -6.17 -0.37
C TYR A 394 -9.88 -4.70 -0.03
N LEU A 395 -8.78 -3.97 0.03
CA LEU A 395 -8.76 -2.52 0.18
C LEU A 395 -8.52 -1.83 -1.16
N VAL A 396 -9.24 -0.74 -1.40
CA VAL A 396 -9.17 0.06 -2.63
C VAL A 396 -9.34 1.55 -2.30
N GLU A 397 -9.36 2.42 -3.31
CA GLU A 397 -9.51 3.88 -3.15
C GLU A 397 -10.70 4.26 -2.26
N LYS A 398 -11.77 3.45 -2.31
CA LYS A 398 -13.01 3.67 -1.56
C LYS A 398 -12.78 3.77 -0.07
N THR A 399 -11.82 3.05 0.51
CA THR A 399 -11.57 3.10 1.97
C THR A 399 -10.75 4.32 2.37
N ILE A 400 -9.97 4.90 1.46
CA ILE A 400 -9.14 6.10 1.71
C ILE A 400 -9.96 7.39 1.56
N HIS A 401 -10.84 7.45 0.55
CA HIS A 401 -11.56 8.68 0.23
C HIS A 401 -12.33 9.32 1.40
N PRO A 402 -13.08 8.59 2.25
CA PRO A 402 -13.79 9.20 3.37
C PRO A 402 -12.83 9.83 4.36
N TYR A 403 -11.72 9.16 4.63
CA TYR A 403 -10.72 9.69 5.53
C TYR A 403 -10.20 11.03 5.01
N LEU A 404 -9.88 11.16 3.72
CA LEU A 404 -9.45 12.43 3.12
C LEU A 404 -10.57 13.47 3.07
N ALA A 405 -11.82 13.04 2.89
CA ALA A 405 -13.01 13.88 2.92
C ALA A 405 -13.38 14.39 4.33
N GLY A 406 -12.71 13.91 5.39
CA GLY A 406 -13.11 14.15 6.77
C GLY A 406 -14.48 13.55 7.08
N SER A 407 -14.79 12.41 6.49
CA SER A 407 -16.05 11.68 6.66
C SER A 407 -15.76 10.30 7.27
N VAL A 408 -16.72 9.73 7.99
CA VAL A 408 -16.56 8.39 8.58
C VAL A 408 -16.92 7.34 7.54
N GLY A 409 -15.94 6.54 7.13
CA GLY A 409 -16.14 5.44 6.20
C GLY A 409 -16.88 4.26 6.85
N ILE A 410 -17.72 3.58 6.06
CA ILE A 410 -18.43 2.36 6.46
C ILE A 410 -18.00 1.23 5.53
N THR A 411 -17.29 0.25 6.07
CA THR A 411 -16.79 -0.91 5.31
C THR A 411 -17.38 -2.22 5.83
N ALA A 412 -17.38 -3.24 4.99
CA ALA A 412 -17.67 -4.62 5.36
C ALA A 412 -16.51 -5.57 4.98
N THR A 413 -15.33 -5.02 4.70
CA THR A 413 -14.11 -5.80 4.48
C THR A 413 -13.80 -6.60 5.75
N PRO A 414 -13.77 -7.94 5.68
CA PRO A 414 -13.34 -8.78 6.79
C PRO A 414 -11.95 -8.37 7.28
N ASP A 415 -11.78 -8.34 8.60
CA ASP A 415 -10.51 -8.04 9.28
C ASP A 415 -9.82 -6.76 8.81
N ALA A 416 -10.60 -5.73 8.43
CA ALA A 416 -10.05 -4.45 7.99
C ALA A 416 -9.05 -3.84 8.99
N GLY A 417 -9.23 -4.09 10.29
CA GLY A 417 -8.34 -3.64 11.37
C GLY A 417 -6.92 -4.18 11.29
N LYS A 418 -6.69 -5.31 10.61
CA LYS A 418 -5.35 -5.83 10.31
C LYS A 418 -4.54 -4.89 9.41
N TYR A 419 -5.21 -4.15 8.54
CA TYR A 419 -4.59 -3.37 7.48
C TYR A 419 -4.70 -1.86 7.67
N ILE A 420 -5.77 -1.39 8.31
CA ILE A 420 -6.10 0.02 8.51
C ILE A 420 -6.71 0.22 9.90
N ASN A 421 -6.67 1.45 10.41
CA ASN A 421 -7.22 1.76 11.73
C ASN A 421 -8.74 1.61 11.75
N ALA A 422 -9.26 0.52 12.31
CA ALA A 422 -10.68 0.26 12.43
C ALA A 422 -11.38 1.28 13.35
N ASP A 423 -10.64 1.93 14.26
CA ASP A 423 -11.18 3.00 15.08
C ASP A 423 -11.49 4.28 14.31
N ALA A 424 -10.95 4.47 13.09
CA ALA A 424 -11.28 5.60 12.22
C ALA A 424 -12.58 5.40 11.42
N LEU A 425 -13.16 4.19 11.44
CA LEU A 425 -14.27 3.80 10.56
C LEU A 425 -15.35 3.01 11.29
N VAL A 426 -16.44 2.72 10.58
CA VAL A 426 -17.44 1.74 10.97
C VAL A 426 -17.19 0.47 10.18
N SER A 427 -16.73 -0.58 10.86
CA SER A 427 -16.63 -1.92 10.27
C SER A 427 -17.92 -2.69 10.55
N CYS A 428 -18.64 -3.06 9.49
CA CYS A 428 -19.78 -3.96 9.53
C CYS A 428 -19.25 -5.40 9.37
N SER A 429 -19.39 -6.23 10.41
CA SER A 429 -19.09 -7.66 10.27
C SER A 429 -20.33 -8.37 9.74
N ILE A 430 -20.19 -9.05 8.60
CA ILE A 430 -21.26 -9.87 8.02
C ILE A 430 -20.71 -11.29 7.91
N PRO A 431 -21.31 -12.27 8.60
CA PRO A 431 -20.86 -13.65 8.52
C PRO A 431 -20.85 -14.18 7.09
N GLU A 432 -19.83 -14.98 6.74
CA GLU A 432 -19.73 -15.60 5.40
C GLU A 432 -20.97 -16.43 5.06
N ALA A 433 -21.55 -17.11 6.05
CA ALA A 433 -22.80 -17.85 5.90
C ALA A 433 -23.97 -16.96 5.47
N ASP A 434 -24.03 -15.71 5.93
CA ASP A 434 -25.06 -14.76 5.53
C ASP A 434 -24.80 -14.21 4.13
N LEU A 435 -23.53 -13.93 3.78
CA LEU A 435 -23.16 -13.56 2.41
C LEU A 435 -23.52 -14.66 1.40
N ALA A 436 -23.31 -15.93 1.78
CA ALA A 436 -23.60 -17.09 0.95
C ALA A 436 -25.10 -17.25 0.64
N LYS A 437 -26.02 -16.78 1.51
CA LYS A 437 -27.48 -16.88 1.29
C LYS A 437 -27.89 -16.29 -0.05
N VAL A 438 -27.44 -15.08 -0.37
CA VAL A 438 -27.79 -14.39 -1.63
C VAL A 438 -27.01 -14.97 -2.80
N GLN A 439 -25.75 -15.39 -2.60
CA GLN A 439 -24.91 -15.94 -3.66
C GLN A 439 -25.52 -17.21 -4.28
N GLN A 440 -26.27 -18.00 -3.52
CA GLN A 440 -26.98 -19.19 -4.01
C GLN A 440 -28.08 -18.87 -5.04
N TYR A 441 -28.62 -17.64 -5.02
CA TYR A 441 -29.66 -17.17 -5.94
C TYR A 441 -29.09 -16.59 -7.23
N TYR A 442 -27.77 -16.39 -7.32
CA TYR A 442 -27.11 -15.73 -8.44
C TYR A 442 -26.28 -16.73 -9.28
N ARG A 443 -26.59 -16.83 -10.58
CA ARG A 443 -25.88 -17.69 -11.55
C ARG A 443 -25.34 -16.91 -12.75
N GLY A 444 -25.24 -15.59 -12.66
CA GLY A 444 -24.70 -14.79 -13.75
C GLY A 444 -23.26 -15.23 -14.09
N SER A 445 -22.98 -15.30 -15.39
CA SER A 445 -21.63 -15.52 -15.91
C SER A 445 -21.24 -14.38 -16.85
N VAL A 446 -20.00 -14.40 -17.37
CA VAL A 446 -19.58 -13.43 -18.39
C VAL A 446 -20.45 -13.54 -19.65
N ASP A 447 -20.85 -14.75 -20.04
CA ASP A 447 -21.64 -15.00 -21.27
C ASP A 447 -23.16 -14.89 -21.04
N LYS A 448 -23.61 -15.01 -19.80
CA LYS A 448 -25.01 -14.86 -19.39
C LYS A 448 -25.06 -14.03 -18.11
N ALA A 449 -24.80 -12.74 -18.25
CA ALA A 449 -24.78 -11.81 -17.13
C ALA A 449 -26.16 -11.77 -16.45
N PHE A 450 -26.16 -11.53 -15.14
CA PHE A 450 -27.36 -11.12 -14.42
C PHE A 450 -28.51 -12.13 -14.35
N LEU A 451 -28.20 -13.43 -14.35
CA LEU A 451 -29.19 -14.47 -14.14
C LEU A 451 -29.41 -14.72 -12.65
N TRP A 452 -30.65 -14.54 -12.21
CA TRP A 452 -31.10 -14.78 -10.85
C TRP A 452 -32.17 -15.86 -10.81
N MET A 453 -32.26 -16.55 -9.68
CA MET A 453 -33.42 -17.37 -9.38
C MET A 453 -34.64 -16.46 -9.16
N PRO A 454 -35.86 -16.87 -9.54
CA PRO A 454 -37.06 -16.25 -9.01
C PRO A 454 -37.01 -16.19 -7.46
N PHE A 455 -37.30 -15.03 -6.87
CA PHE A 455 -37.18 -14.86 -5.40
C PHE A 455 -38.24 -15.62 -4.60
N ASN A 456 -39.25 -16.19 -5.27
CA ASN A 456 -40.26 -17.05 -4.67
C ASN A 456 -39.88 -18.55 -4.68
N THR A 457 -38.65 -18.91 -5.04
CA THR A 457 -38.15 -20.29 -4.99
C THR A 457 -36.99 -20.44 -4.00
N THR A 458 -36.60 -21.68 -3.71
CA THR A 458 -35.45 -21.99 -2.84
C THR A 458 -34.26 -22.50 -3.66
N PRO A 459 -33.01 -22.37 -3.15
CA PRO A 459 -31.84 -22.85 -3.87
C PRO A 459 -31.89 -24.34 -4.22
N ASP A 460 -32.47 -25.15 -3.32
CA ASP A 460 -32.66 -26.59 -3.51
C ASP A 460 -33.55 -26.89 -4.72
N MET A 461 -34.63 -26.10 -4.91
CA MET A 461 -35.52 -26.26 -6.06
C MET A 461 -34.79 -26.09 -7.40
N TRP A 462 -33.72 -25.28 -7.46
CA TRP A 462 -32.92 -25.12 -8.67
C TRP A 462 -32.10 -26.38 -9.03
N THR A 463 -31.82 -27.26 -8.07
CA THR A 463 -31.11 -28.52 -8.33
C THR A 463 -32.05 -29.63 -8.77
N THR A 464 -33.31 -29.59 -8.31
CA THR A 464 -34.30 -30.65 -8.52
C THR A 464 -35.29 -30.35 -9.64
N GLU A 465 -35.60 -29.08 -9.90
CA GLU A 465 -36.63 -28.67 -10.87
C GLU A 465 -36.02 -28.11 -12.15
N LYS A 466 -36.11 -28.89 -13.24
CA LYS A 466 -35.54 -28.51 -14.56
C LYS A 466 -36.29 -27.36 -15.25
N ASN A 467 -37.44 -26.94 -14.74
CA ASN A 467 -38.34 -25.99 -15.41
C ASN A 467 -38.29 -24.57 -14.84
N ILE A 468 -37.48 -24.29 -13.81
CA ILE A 468 -37.33 -22.95 -13.25
C ILE A 468 -36.64 -22.05 -14.28
N GLN A 469 -37.39 -21.07 -14.79
CA GLN A 469 -36.84 -20.07 -15.69
C GLN A 469 -36.13 -18.97 -14.87
N PRO A 470 -34.84 -18.71 -15.12
CA PRO A 470 -34.15 -17.64 -14.41
C PRO A 470 -34.73 -16.28 -14.81
N ILE A 471 -34.72 -15.35 -13.87
CA ILE A 471 -35.04 -13.95 -14.14
C ILE A 471 -33.75 -13.22 -14.53
N VAL A 472 -33.84 -12.39 -15.57
CA VAL A 472 -32.73 -11.55 -16.02
C VAL A 472 -32.86 -10.20 -15.32
N HIS A 473 -31.84 -9.84 -14.55
CA HIS A 473 -31.84 -8.61 -13.77
C HIS A 473 -30.63 -7.73 -14.07
N ASP A 474 -30.68 -7.03 -15.20
CA ASP A 474 -29.59 -6.20 -15.71
C ASP A 474 -29.61 -4.77 -15.11
N PRO A 475 -28.65 -4.42 -14.23
CA PRO A 475 -28.57 -3.09 -13.62
C PRO A 475 -28.13 -2.00 -14.61
N TYR A 476 -27.75 -2.36 -15.84
CA TYR A 476 -27.43 -1.42 -16.92
C TYR A 476 -28.61 -1.13 -17.83
N ASN A 477 -29.78 -1.73 -17.58
CA ASN A 477 -30.97 -1.54 -18.39
C ASN A 477 -31.92 -0.56 -17.69
N ASP A 478 -31.99 0.67 -18.21
CA ASP A 478 -32.65 1.86 -17.66
C ASP A 478 -34.17 1.76 -17.44
N LYS A 479 -34.76 0.57 -17.60
CA LYS A 479 -36.18 0.35 -17.35
C LYS A 479 -36.44 0.44 -15.84
N ALA A 480 -37.03 1.57 -15.46
CA ALA A 480 -37.38 1.91 -14.08
C ALA A 480 -37.97 0.72 -13.29
N GLY A 481 -37.41 0.47 -12.11
CA GLY A 481 -37.97 -0.45 -11.11
C GLY A 481 -37.54 -1.92 -11.22
N ARG A 482 -36.70 -2.32 -12.18
CA ARG A 482 -36.23 -3.72 -12.23
C ARG A 482 -35.29 -4.07 -11.08
N ASP A 483 -34.35 -3.17 -10.74
CA ASP A 483 -33.35 -3.39 -9.68
C ASP A 483 -33.98 -3.42 -8.31
N GLU A 484 -35.16 -2.82 -8.17
CA GLU A 484 -35.86 -2.72 -6.91
C GLU A 484 -36.18 -4.09 -6.32
N ALA A 485 -36.54 -5.07 -7.15
CA ALA A 485 -36.85 -6.43 -6.66
C ALA A 485 -35.62 -7.17 -6.14
N VAL A 486 -34.47 -7.09 -6.84
CA VAL A 486 -33.20 -7.65 -6.33
C VAL A 486 -32.79 -6.92 -5.06
N LEU A 487 -32.85 -5.59 -5.07
CA LEU A 487 -32.42 -4.78 -3.95
C LEU A 487 -33.31 -4.97 -2.72
N GLU A 488 -34.62 -5.14 -2.89
CA GLU A 488 -35.55 -5.52 -1.84
C GLU A 488 -35.20 -6.90 -1.28
N PHE A 489 -35.09 -7.92 -2.15
CA PHE A 489 -34.71 -9.26 -1.75
C PHE A 489 -33.40 -9.31 -0.95
N VAL A 490 -32.31 -8.74 -1.47
CA VAL A 490 -31.02 -8.75 -0.75
C VAL A 490 -31.04 -7.91 0.53
N THR A 491 -31.89 -6.88 0.58
CA THR A 491 -32.09 -6.10 1.81
C THR A 491 -32.73 -6.97 2.89
N GLU A 492 -33.76 -7.74 2.54
CA GLU A 492 -34.44 -8.65 3.48
C GLU A 492 -33.51 -9.78 3.93
N GLN A 493 -32.75 -10.38 3.00
CA GLN A 493 -31.84 -11.49 3.34
C GLN A 493 -30.72 -11.10 4.31
N TRP A 494 -30.27 -9.83 4.27
CA TRP A 494 -29.16 -9.35 5.11
C TRP A 494 -29.60 -8.39 6.21
N GLU A 495 -30.90 -8.17 6.42
CA GLU A 495 -31.40 -7.19 7.39
C GLU A 495 -30.90 -7.49 8.81
N GLU A 496 -30.99 -8.73 9.25
CA GLU A 496 -30.54 -9.15 10.58
C GLU A 496 -29.04 -8.91 10.74
N ALA A 497 -28.22 -9.38 9.80
CA ALA A 497 -26.77 -9.24 9.83
C ALA A 497 -26.29 -7.77 9.74
N LEU A 498 -27.03 -6.91 9.04
CA LEU A 498 -26.69 -5.49 8.89
C LEU A 498 -27.22 -4.61 10.02
N THR A 499 -28.20 -5.07 10.82
CA THR A 499 -28.82 -4.27 11.88
C THR A 499 -27.80 -3.79 12.93
N PRO A 500 -26.85 -4.61 13.43
CA PRO A 500 -25.81 -4.11 14.33
C PRO A 500 -24.98 -2.97 13.74
N CYS A 501 -24.75 -3.00 12.42
CA CYS A 501 -24.03 -1.92 11.74
C CYS A 501 -24.88 -0.64 11.63
N VAL A 502 -26.17 -0.78 11.30
CA VAL A 502 -27.14 0.33 11.31
C VAL A 502 -27.18 0.98 12.68
N ASP A 503 -27.32 0.20 13.75
CA ASP A 503 -27.40 0.71 15.13
C ASP A 503 -26.14 1.49 15.51
N LYS A 504 -24.95 0.99 15.12
CA LYS A 504 -23.68 1.69 15.35
C LYS A 504 -23.60 3.03 14.61
N ILE A 505 -24.08 3.09 13.36
CA ILE A 505 -24.13 4.33 12.58
C ILE A 505 -25.10 5.32 13.22
N VAL A 506 -26.29 4.85 13.64
CA VAL A 506 -27.30 5.67 14.30
C VAL A 506 -26.79 6.21 15.63
N ALA A 507 -26.09 5.39 16.43
CA ALA A 507 -25.48 5.81 17.68
C ALA A 507 -24.43 6.91 17.45
N LEU A 508 -23.54 6.71 16.47
CA LEU A 508 -22.53 7.71 16.10
C LEU A 508 -23.14 9.00 15.54
N ASP A 509 -24.23 8.95 14.78
CA ASP A 509 -24.86 10.16 14.24
C ASP A 509 -25.52 11.01 15.33
N LYS A 510 -25.97 10.37 16.42
CA LYS A 510 -26.61 11.02 17.57
C LYS A 510 -25.63 11.53 18.62
N ASP A 511 -24.37 11.11 18.56
CA ASP A 511 -23.31 11.47 19.50
C ASP A 511 -22.16 12.17 18.75
N ASP A 512 -22.25 13.50 18.71
CA ASP A 512 -21.24 14.34 18.05
C ASP A 512 -19.85 14.16 18.68
N ASP A 513 -19.73 13.89 19.98
CA ASP A 513 -18.45 13.64 20.63
C ASP A 513 -17.83 12.32 20.18
N ALA A 514 -18.64 11.26 20.07
CA ALA A 514 -18.19 9.99 19.53
C ALA A 514 -17.81 10.09 18.04
N TYR A 515 -18.57 10.87 17.27
CA TYR A 515 -18.27 11.14 15.87
C TYR A 515 -16.98 11.95 15.71
N VAL A 516 -16.78 13.01 16.50
CA VAL A 516 -15.54 13.79 16.53
C VAL A 516 -14.34 12.91 16.90
N LYS A 517 -14.48 12.02 17.89
CA LYS A 517 -13.44 11.04 18.24
C LYS A 517 -13.08 10.13 17.07
N LYS A 518 -14.04 9.70 16.25
CA LYS A 518 -13.80 8.93 15.01
C LYS A 518 -12.99 9.75 14.00
N LEU A 519 -13.35 11.02 13.76
CA LEU A 519 -12.64 11.90 12.82
C LEU A 519 -11.20 12.22 13.21
N MET A 520 -10.91 12.26 14.52
CA MET A 520 -9.57 12.50 15.06
C MET A 520 -8.60 11.32 14.83
N GLN A 521 -9.14 10.13 14.57
CA GLN A 521 -8.31 8.96 14.32
C GLN A 521 -7.58 9.09 12.97
N PRO A 522 -6.29 8.73 12.90
CA PRO A 522 -5.59 8.62 11.63
C PRO A 522 -6.07 7.35 10.89
N TYR A 523 -5.86 7.31 9.57
CA TYR A 523 -6.23 6.14 8.76
C TYR A 523 -5.33 4.92 9.04
N ILE A 524 -4.06 5.15 9.34
CA ILE A 524 -3.11 4.14 9.81
C ILE A 524 -2.46 4.59 11.13
N LEU A 525 -2.17 3.62 12.01
CA LEU A 525 -1.52 3.83 13.30
C LEU A 525 0.00 3.79 13.17
N ASN A 526 0.69 4.02 14.29
CA ASN A 526 2.15 3.83 14.45
C ASN A 526 3.00 4.56 13.41
N GLU A 527 2.56 5.75 12.99
CA GLU A 527 3.23 6.52 11.94
C GLU A 527 3.42 5.72 10.63
N GLY A 528 2.57 4.71 10.41
CA GLY A 528 2.62 3.81 9.26
C GLY A 528 3.73 2.77 9.31
N LEU A 529 4.55 2.75 10.37
CA LEU A 529 5.62 1.77 10.53
C LEU A 529 5.05 0.35 10.54
N ARG A 530 5.65 -0.51 9.72
CA ARG A 530 5.23 -1.92 9.53
C ARG A 530 3.77 -2.03 9.11
N SER A 531 3.25 -1.04 8.40
CA SER A 531 1.93 -1.11 7.76
C SER A 531 2.05 -1.64 6.33
N LEU A 532 0.90 -1.80 5.68
CA LEU A 532 0.86 -2.05 4.24
C LEU A 532 1.45 -0.88 3.44
N PHE A 533 1.39 0.34 3.98
CA PHE A 533 1.65 1.60 3.28
C PHE A 533 3.09 2.11 3.40
N ASP A 534 3.92 1.57 4.30
CA ASP A 534 5.35 1.94 4.35
C ASP A 534 6.23 1.05 3.46
N GLY A 535 5.61 0.15 2.69
CA GLY A 535 6.29 -0.81 1.84
C GLY A 535 6.84 -2.04 2.58
N THR A 536 6.64 -2.17 3.90
CA THR A 536 7.17 -3.32 4.67
C THR A 536 6.67 -4.64 4.12
N TYR A 537 5.38 -4.73 3.82
CA TYR A 537 4.79 -5.93 3.27
C TYR A 537 5.51 -6.41 2.01
N ILE A 538 5.60 -5.56 0.99
CA ILE A 538 6.26 -5.90 -0.28
C ILE A 538 7.77 -6.10 -0.09
N ALA A 539 8.43 -5.32 0.78
CA ALA A 539 9.83 -5.50 1.11
C ALA A 539 10.13 -6.88 1.70
N THR A 540 9.31 -7.34 2.65
CA THR A 540 9.45 -8.68 3.25
C THR A 540 9.15 -9.78 2.24
N SER A 541 8.17 -9.59 1.35
CA SER A 541 7.89 -10.52 0.25
C SER A 541 9.04 -10.58 -0.77
N LEU A 542 9.63 -9.44 -1.15
CA LEU A 542 10.83 -9.36 -2.00
C LEU A 542 12.00 -10.09 -1.34
N LEU A 543 12.18 -9.89 -0.04
CA LEU A 543 13.27 -10.51 0.70
C LEU A 543 13.13 -12.04 0.78
N HIS A 544 11.92 -12.52 1.03
CA HIS A 544 11.61 -13.96 0.96
C HIS A 544 11.82 -14.50 -0.45
N TRP A 545 11.39 -13.77 -1.48
CA TRP A 545 11.62 -14.12 -2.88
C TRP A 545 13.12 -14.28 -3.17
N TYR A 546 13.95 -13.33 -2.73
CA TYR A 546 15.41 -13.40 -2.91
C TYR A 546 16.03 -14.63 -2.25
N LEU A 547 15.52 -15.03 -1.08
CA LEU A 547 15.96 -16.26 -0.42
C LEU A 547 15.61 -17.51 -1.22
N VAL A 548 14.33 -17.64 -1.61
CA VAL A 548 13.84 -18.80 -2.37
C VAL A 548 14.59 -18.95 -3.69
N MET A 549 14.90 -17.83 -4.34
CA MET A 549 15.64 -17.82 -5.61
C MET A 549 17.16 -17.92 -5.46
N GLY A 550 17.68 -18.07 -4.23
CA GLY A 550 19.12 -18.17 -3.98
C GLY A 550 19.90 -16.94 -4.44
N SER A 551 19.31 -15.74 -4.32
CA SER A 551 19.97 -14.51 -4.75
C SER A 551 21.24 -14.23 -3.93
N PRO A 552 22.37 -13.92 -4.58
CA PRO A 552 23.58 -13.48 -3.89
C PRO A 552 23.42 -12.20 -3.08
N ILE A 553 22.38 -11.40 -3.35
CA ILE A 553 22.10 -10.18 -2.57
C ILE A 553 21.75 -10.52 -1.12
N VAL A 554 21.22 -11.71 -0.85
CA VAL A 554 20.88 -12.20 0.50
C VAL A 554 21.84 -13.26 1.01
N GLN A 555 22.82 -13.67 0.22
CA GLN A 555 23.76 -14.73 0.61
C GLN A 555 24.57 -14.31 1.84
N GLY A 556 24.62 -15.23 2.83
CA GLY A 556 25.32 -15.03 4.09
C GLY A 556 24.60 -14.10 5.08
N LEU A 557 23.42 -13.57 4.73
CA LEU A 557 22.61 -12.77 5.64
C LEU A 557 21.65 -13.70 6.43
N GLN A 558 21.46 -13.42 7.72
CA GLN A 558 20.53 -14.18 8.58
C GLN A 558 19.08 -13.69 8.38
N ILE A 559 18.60 -13.79 7.14
CA ILE A 559 17.31 -13.21 6.73
C ILE A 559 16.14 -13.89 7.43
N GLU A 560 16.21 -15.18 7.74
CA GLU A 560 15.12 -15.91 8.38
C GLU A 560 14.79 -15.31 9.76
N LYS A 561 15.81 -14.85 10.49
CA LYS A 561 15.62 -14.14 11.78
C LYS A 561 15.00 -12.76 11.59
N LEU A 562 15.37 -12.07 10.50
CA LEU A 562 14.77 -10.78 10.16
C LEU A 562 13.31 -10.94 9.77
N LEU A 563 12.95 -11.90 8.91
CA LEU A 563 11.57 -12.19 8.54
C LEU A 563 10.69 -12.60 9.74
N ALA A 564 11.27 -13.24 10.76
CA ALA A 564 10.55 -13.56 11.99
C ALA A 564 10.22 -12.33 12.86
N THR A 565 10.91 -11.21 12.66
CA THR A 565 10.76 -9.98 13.45
C THR A 565 10.18 -8.81 12.66
N GLU A 566 10.32 -8.85 11.34
CA GLU A 566 9.87 -7.87 10.36
C GLU A 566 8.69 -8.43 9.58
N GLY A 567 7.52 -7.93 9.92
CA GLY A 567 6.26 -8.27 9.26
C GLY A 567 5.25 -7.17 9.52
N MET A 568 4.14 -7.19 8.79
CA MET A 568 3.06 -6.26 9.04
C MET A 568 2.55 -6.36 10.48
N VAL A 569 2.24 -5.21 11.08
CA VAL A 569 1.59 -5.12 12.38
C VAL A 569 0.15 -4.72 12.16
N GLU A 570 -0.76 -5.38 12.88
CA GLU A 570 -2.17 -5.01 12.91
C GLU A 570 -2.33 -3.52 13.26
N GLN A 571 -3.23 -2.85 12.56
CA GLN A 571 -3.50 -1.43 12.79
C GLN A 571 -4.56 -1.21 13.86
N THR A 572 -5.23 -2.26 14.34
CA THR A 572 -6.12 -2.22 15.50
C THR A 572 -6.09 -3.60 16.14
N GLU A 573 -5.57 -3.69 17.36
CA GLU A 573 -5.40 -4.97 18.05
C GLU A 573 -6.74 -5.73 18.19
N GLY A 574 -6.70 -7.04 17.94
CA GLY A 574 -7.86 -7.92 18.11
C GLY A 574 -8.92 -7.78 17.01
N CYS A 575 -8.64 -7.00 15.96
CA CYS A 575 -9.45 -6.94 14.75
C CYS A 575 -8.95 -7.88 13.63
N GLY A 576 -8.03 -8.78 13.96
CA GLY A 576 -7.57 -9.90 13.17
C GLY A 576 -7.17 -11.06 14.10
N VAL A 577 -7.14 -12.29 13.57
CA VAL A 577 -6.50 -13.42 14.26
C VAL A 577 -5.01 -13.37 13.88
N PRO A 578 -4.07 -13.46 14.84
CA PRO A 578 -2.63 -13.48 14.57
C PRO A 578 -2.20 -14.46 13.49
#